data_AF-A0A554FZC1-F1
#
_entry.id   AF-A0A554FZC1-F1
#
_cell.length_a   1.000
_cell.length_b   1.000
_cell.length_c   1.000
_cell.angle_alpha   90.00
_cell.angle_beta   90.00
_cell.angle_gamma   90.00
#
_symmetry.space_group_name_H-M   'P 1'
#
loop_
_entity.id
_entity.type
_entity.pdbx_description
1 polymer ?
#
loop_
_entity_poly.entity_id
_entity_poly.type
_entity_poly.pdbx_seq_one_letter_code
_entity_poly.pdbx_strand_id
1 'polypeptide(L)'
;MWETCQTYEHPELEDGVFLDEVQSGNCTADNWTALREQLITPRPPLVRVRESCGSSSPVIQEAGSNGCYTLKGAAGASYVDVPIGKAVTLHAGADCTGDSVTVETDTNLCETSFESGANANDQVRSFRIQDVEAPPSAHRYDCGEAESTCVTNFNNRLGAINQKNTVRVVRMTLDGRTTPSLATIRDSIRDLSDYFSVASRNQVSLEIIGSQTVQVTSANCKTAKSQASQKVSSNAFVTVFMLPSGMCSTSNAGSRSVFLKGNLFRDYAHETGHVLGLKHGDVRDFTTGKITSSGDSSTYMGTNASDNYNLPQLHWLGWTKKEELVKVNSAIDNGGSIDVTLRPVGTNADSTSNLPLGAVWELPGGEQRLFIAVPKPRTNGSNQIEGGTVFVYRAPTCVGCTGMAMGTMQMARFSAKSTNEREVTGLFVKPVGYTSSFVQEAGKSVEVFSSVTVRIWRSSPTAAP
;
A
#
# COMPACT_ATOMS: atom_id res chain seq x y z
N MET A 1 16.91 -28.22 -13.50
CA MET A 1 17.07 -26.87 -14.08
C MET A 1 15.86 -26.08 -13.58
N TRP A 2 15.97 -25.49 -12.39
CA TRP A 2 14.85 -24.82 -11.70
C TRP A 2 14.87 -23.36 -12.12
N GLU A 3 14.18 -23.06 -13.21
CA GLU A 3 13.95 -21.70 -13.67
C GLU A 3 13.05 -21.00 -12.65
N THR A 4 13.63 -20.01 -11.96
CA THR A 4 12.97 -18.93 -11.23
C THR A 4 12.11 -19.33 -10.03
N CYS A 5 12.41 -18.75 -8.85
CA CYS A 5 11.39 -18.54 -7.81
C CYS A 5 10.16 -17.96 -8.53
N GLN A 6 9.08 -18.74 -8.67
CA GLN A 6 7.84 -18.30 -9.29
C GLN A 6 7.14 -17.36 -8.32
N THR A 7 7.70 -16.16 -8.14
CA THR A 7 7.24 -15.17 -7.17
C THR A 7 5.78 -14.78 -7.41
N TYR A 8 5.30 -14.93 -8.65
CA TYR A 8 3.90 -14.73 -9.02
C TYR A 8 2.93 -15.81 -8.46
N GLU A 9 3.42 -16.99 -8.06
CA GLU A 9 2.62 -18.05 -7.42
C GLU A 9 2.52 -17.86 -5.90
N HIS A 10 3.28 -16.90 -5.36
CA HIS A 10 3.36 -16.64 -3.93
C HIS A 10 3.22 -15.12 -3.63
N PRO A 11 2.02 -14.55 -3.81
CA PRO A 11 1.77 -13.12 -3.60
C PRO A 11 2.03 -12.64 -2.16
N GLU A 12 2.03 -13.54 -1.19
CA GLU A 12 2.45 -13.32 0.20
C GLU A 12 3.90 -12.82 0.34
N LEU A 13 4.73 -12.97 -0.71
CA LEU A 13 6.17 -12.74 -0.67
C LEU A 13 6.64 -11.45 -1.33
N GLU A 14 5.72 -10.62 -1.83
CA GLU A 14 6.05 -9.26 -2.24
C GLU A 14 6.14 -8.37 -1.00
N ASP A 15 7.17 -8.59 -0.18
CA ASP A 15 7.47 -7.79 1.02
C ASP A 15 8.62 -6.79 0.79
N GLY A 16 9.14 -6.74 -0.44
CA GLY A 16 10.30 -5.93 -0.85
C GLY A 16 11.64 -6.56 -0.55
N VAL A 17 11.73 -7.29 0.56
CA VAL A 17 12.95 -7.96 1.06
C VAL A 17 13.21 -9.24 0.27
N PHE A 18 12.18 -10.06 0.07
CA PHE A 18 12.28 -11.27 -0.74
C PHE A 18 12.55 -10.93 -2.21
N LEU A 19 11.94 -9.86 -2.73
CA LEU A 19 12.22 -9.38 -4.09
C LEU A 19 13.70 -8.97 -4.24
N ASP A 20 14.29 -8.31 -3.24
CA ASP A 20 15.72 -7.98 -3.23
C ASP A 20 16.60 -9.24 -3.22
N GLU A 21 16.24 -10.29 -2.45
CA GLU A 21 16.97 -11.56 -2.46
C GLU A 21 16.89 -12.28 -3.82
N VAL A 22 15.71 -12.29 -4.46
CA VAL A 22 15.53 -12.83 -5.82
C VAL A 22 16.34 -12.05 -6.85
N GLN A 23 16.27 -10.71 -6.84
CA GLN A 23 17.03 -9.84 -7.75
C GLN A 23 18.56 -10.00 -7.59
N SER A 24 19.00 -10.42 -6.42
CA SER A 24 20.41 -10.62 -6.11
C SER A 24 20.95 -11.97 -6.56
N GLY A 25 20.13 -12.79 -7.22
CA GLY A 25 20.50 -14.14 -7.66
C GLY A 25 20.59 -15.14 -6.50
N ASN A 26 20.06 -14.79 -5.31
CA ASN A 26 20.11 -15.65 -4.14
C ASN A 26 18.99 -16.69 -4.11
N CYS A 27 18.06 -16.67 -5.08
CA CYS A 27 17.13 -17.77 -5.31
C CYS A 27 17.86 -18.97 -5.93
N THR A 28 18.64 -19.67 -5.09
CA THR A 28 19.35 -20.92 -5.42
C THR A 28 18.75 -22.08 -4.63
N ALA A 29 18.99 -23.32 -5.08
CA ALA A 29 18.54 -24.51 -4.35
C ALA A 29 19.06 -24.53 -2.90
N ASP A 30 20.30 -24.08 -2.70
CA ASP A 30 20.96 -24.06 -1.39
C ASP A 30 20.35 -23.02 -0.44
N ASN A 31 19.93 -21.87 -0.98
CA ASN A 31 19.32 -20.80 -0.19
C ASN A 31 17.80 -20.96 -0.04
N TRP A 32 17.17 -21.85 -0.80
CA TRP A 32 15.70 -21.96 -0.86
C TRP A 32 15.08 -22.29 0.49
N THR A 33 15.68 -23.17 1.30
CA THR A 33 15.14 -23.50 2.62
C THR A 33 15.11 -22.29 3.56
N ALA A 34 16.20 -21.52 3.60
CA ALA A 34 16.29 -20.32 4.43
C ALA A 34 15.36 -19.20 3.92
N LEU A 35 15.27 -19.04 2.60
CA LEU A 35 14.29 -18.13 1.99
C LEU A 35 12.88 -18.57 2.35
N ARG A 36 12.52 -19.85 2.14
CA ARG A 36 11.22 -20.47 2.45
C ARG A 36 10.80 -20.29 3.90
N GLU A 37 11.72 -20.38 4.85
CA GLU A 37 11.43 -20.14 6.26
C GLU A 37 11.05 -18.67 6.55
N GLN A 38 11.66 -17.72 5.82
CA GLN A 38 11.23 -16.33 5.83
C GLN A 38 9.84 -16.15 5.19
N LEU A 39 9.46 -17.00 4.22
CA LEU A 39 8.17 -16.95 3.50
C LEU A 39 6.98 -17.40 4.35
N ILE A 40 7.18 -18.41 5.20
CA ILE A 40 6.08 -19.08 5.92
C ILE A 40 5.87 -18.57 7.35
N THR A 41 6.71 -17.65 7.82
CA THR A 41 6.64 -17.12 9.18
C THR A 41 6.06 -15.71 9.13
N PRO A 42 4.77 -15.51 9.44
CA PRO A 42 4.23 -14.18 9.65
C PRO A 42 5.09 -13.49 10.70
N ARG A 43 5.79 -12.42 10.32
CA ARG A 43 6.52 -11.60 11.28
C ARG A 43 5.50 -10.62 11.85
N PRO A 44 5.00 -10.82 13.08
CA PRO A 44 4.21 -9.79 13.72
C PRO A 44 5.01 -8.48 13.69
N PRO A 45 4.35 -7.31 13.55
CA PRO A 45 5.01 -6.03 13.65
C PRO A 45 5.60 -5.89 15.06
N LEU A 46 6.91 -6.13 15.18
CA LEU A 46 7.64 -6.03 16.44
C LEU A 46 8.35 -4.68 16.50
N VAL A 47 8.20 -3.99 17.62
CA VAL A 47 9.13 -2.95 18.02
C VAL A 47 10.43 -3.64 18.39
N ARG A 48 11.55 -3.21 17.78
CA ARG A 48 12.88 -3.78 18.05
C ARG A 48 13.80 -2.68 18.52
N VAL A 49 14.42 -2.91 19.65
CA VAL A 49 15.44 -2.01 20.20
C VAL A 49 16.80 -2.61 19.88
N ARG A 50 17.74 -1.77 19.43
CA ARG A 50 19.06 -2.18 18.94
C ARG A 50 20.18 -1.41 19.64
N GLU A 51 21.35 -2.04 19.64
CA GLU A 51 22.53 -1.60 20.40
C GLU A 51 23.23 -0.38 19.79
N SER A 52 23.24 -0.22 18.47
CA SER A 52 23.99 0.85 17.77
C SER A 52 23.08 1.72 16.91
N CYS A 53 23.57 2.89 16.50
CA CYS A 53 22.84 3.94 15.76
C CYS A 53 22.22 3.55 14.39
N GLY A 54 22.28 2.27 14.00
CA GLY A 54 21.89 1.81 12.67
C GLY A 54 20.93 0.63 12.72
N SER A 55 20.03 0.57 11.74
CA SER A 55 19.01 -0.48 11.57
C SER A 55 19.58 -1.89 11.36
N SER A 56 20.87 -2.03 11.03
CA SER A 56 21.56 -3.32 10.90
C SER A 56 22.22 -3.81 12.19
N SER A 57 22.17 -3.04 13.28
CA SER A 57 22.77 -3.40 14.57
C SER A 57 22.01 -4.55 15.24
N PRO A 58 22.65 -5.41 16.07
CA PRO A 58 21.96 -6.46 16.80
C PRO A 58 20.75 -5.96 17.59
N VAL A 59 19.68 -6.77 17.58
CA VAL A 59 18.47 -6.53 18.39
C VAL A 59 18.77 -6.93 19.83
N ILE A 60 18.61 -6.00 20.76
CA ILE A 60 18.79 -6.25 22.21
C ILE A 60 17.47 -6.64 22.88
N GLN A 61 16.33 -6.16 22.35
CA GLN A 61 15.01 -6.51 22.84
C GLN A 61 13.94 -6.30 21.76
N GLU A 62 12.89 -7.11 21.79
CA GLU A 62 11.73 -6.95 20.94
C GLU A 62 10.42 -7.16 21.71
N ALA A 63 9.37 -6.45 21.30
CA ALA A 63 8.03 -6.59 21.84
C ALA A 63 6.97 -6.19 20.79
N GLY A 64 5.80 -6.82 20.83
CA GLY A 64 4.72 -6.57 19.86
C GLY A 64 3.42 -6.04 20.47
N SER A 65 3.16 -6.29 21.75
CA SER A 65 1.92 -5.87 22.42
C SER A 65 2.02 -4.46 22.98
N ASN A 66 0.88 -3.80 23.16
CA ASN A 66 0.85 -2.54 23.88
C ASN A 66 1.20 -2.78 25.35
N GLY A 67 1.96 -1.88 25.95
CA GLY A 67 2.44 -2.03 27.32
C GLY A 67 3.79 -1.39 27.55
N CYS A 68 4.26 -1.48 28.78
CA CYS A 68 5.57 -0.99 29.20
C CYS A 68 6.58 -2.14 29.28
N TYR A 69 7.79 -1.92 28.77
CA TYR A 69 8.86 -2.90 28.71
C TYR A 69 10.18 -2.29 29.22
N THR A 70 10.73 -2.87 30.28
CA THR A 70 12.06 -2.52 30.79
C THR A 70 13.15 -3.26 30.00
N LEU A 71 14.25 -2.57 29.66
CA LEU A 71 15.36 -3.15 28.90
C LEU A 71 16.18 -4.10 29.77
N LYS A 72 16.47 -5.29 29.23
CA LYS A 72 17.28 -6.31 29.93
C LYS A 72 18.78 -6.00 29.79
N GLY A 73 19.38 -5.35 30.80
CA GLY A 73 20.84 -5.22 30.94
C GLY A 73 21.39 -3.79 30.82
N ALA A 74 22.71 -3.66 30.92
CA ALA A 74 23.43 -2.37 30.90
C ALA A 74 23.71 -1.83 29.48
N ALA A 75 23.38 -2.60 28.42
CA ALA A 75 23.53 -2.13 27.05
C ALA A 75 22.51 -1.03 26.77
N GLY A 76 23.01 0.13 26.38
CA GLY A 76 22.19 1.26 26.00
C GLY A 76 21.51 1.04 24.65
N ALA A 77 20.26 1.49 24.50
CA ALA A 77 19.62 1.50 23.21
C ALA A 77 20.15 2.66 22.36
N SER A 78 20.45 2.39 21.10
CA SER A 78 20.93 3.40 20.15
C SER A 78 20.08 3.50 18.87
N TYR A 79 19.15 2.55 18.68
CA TYR A 79 18.20 2.59 17.57
C TYR A 79 16.91 1.83 17.94
N VAL A 80 15.78 2.25 17.39
CA VAL A 80 14.50 1.55 17.52
C VAL A 80 13.83 1.39 16.16
N ASP A 81 13.43 0.17 15.82
CA ASP A 81 12.51 -0.11 14.71
C ASP A 81 11.08 0.04 15.24
N VAL A 82 10.26 0.86 14.58
CA VAL A 82 8.87 1.10 14.96
C VAL A 82 7.96 0.69 13.81
N PRO A 83 7.16 -0.38 13.97
CA PRO A 83 6.20 -0.78 12.95
C PRO A 83 5.16 0.30 12.65
N ILE A 84 4.72 0.39 11.39
CA ILE A 84 3.62 1.30 10.99
C ILE A 84 2.37 0.96 11.81
N GLY A 85 1.77 1.98 12.44
CA GLY A 85 0.62 1.82 13.33
C GLY A 85 0.98 1.81 14.81
N LYS A 86 2.27 1.83 15.17
CA LYS A 86 2.74 1.91 16.55
C LYS A 86 3.41 3.25 16.85
N ALA A 87 3.21 3.71 18.08
CA ALA A 87 4.00 4.75 18.71
C ALA A 87 4.82 4.11 19.85
N VAL A 88 6.08 4.50 19.98
CA VAL A 88 6.98 4.03 21.03
C VAL A 88 7.42 5.23 21.85
N THR A 89 7.08 5.24 23.14
CA THR A 89 7.62 6.21 24.09
C THR A 89 8.86 5.62 24.74
N LEU A 90 10.02 6.20 24.48
CA LEU A 90 11.31 5.80 25.04
C LEU A 90 11.53 6.58 26.34
N HIS A 91 11.91 5.89 27.41
CA HIS A 91 12.06 6.47 28.73
C HIS A 91 13.49 6.30 29.26
N ALA A 92 14.01 7.34 29.91
CA ALA A 92 15.30 7.32 30.60
C ALA A 92 15.27 6.49 31.91
N GLY A 93 14.09 6.33 32.54
CA GLY A 93 13.89 5.50 33.71
C GLY A 93 13.42 4.08 33.37
N ALA A 94 13.49 3.17 34.34
CA ALA A 94 12.84 1.86 34.26
C ALA A 94 11.31 2.03 34.36
N ASP A 95 10.57 1.00 33.94
CA ASP A 95 9.10 0.89 34.11
C ASP A 95 8.32 2.11 33.54
N CYS A 96 8.82 2.66 32.44
CA CYS A 96 8.24 3.77 31.68
C CYS A 96 8.09 5.05 32.49
N THR A 97 9.12 5.38 33.27
CA THR A 97 9.18 6.57 34.11
C THR A 97 10.31 7.51 33.69
N GLY A 98 10.28 8.74 34.22
CA GLY A 98 11.29 9.74 33.96
C GLY A 98 11.14 10.42 32.60
N ASP A 99 12.22 11.10 32.20
CA ASP A 99 12.30 11.83 30.94
C ASP A 99 12.07 10.90 29.74
N SER A 100 11.45 11.43 28.69
CA SER A 100 10.98 10.58 27.59
C SER A 100 10.92 11.29 26.24
N VAL A 101 10.79 10.49 25.18
CA VAL A 101 10.47 10.93 23.82
C VAL A 101 9.59 9.91 23.14
N THR A 102 8.56 10.36 22.42
CA THR A 102 7.69 9.49 21.63
C THR A 102 8.11 9.52 20.16
N VAL A 103 8.22 8.34 19.55
CA VAL A 103 8.60 8.14 18.15
C VAL A 103 7.63 7.18 17.45
N GLU A 104 7.30 7.45 16.19
CA GLU A 104 6.35 6.67 15.38
C GLU A 104 7.00 6.02 14.14
N THR A 105 8.29 6.25 13.98
CA THR A 105 9.10 5.75 12.87
C THR A 105 10.34 5.09 13.41
N ASP A 106 11.00 4.30 12.55
CA ASP A 106 12.34 3.84 12.88
C ASP A 106 13.20 5.05 13.21
N THR A 107 13.94 4.99 14.31
CA THR A 107 14.60 6.15 14.89
C THR A 107 16.01 5.81 15.34
N ASN A 108 16.97 6.60 14.83
CA ASN A 108 18.34 6.65 15.32
C ASN A 108 18.42 7.49 16.61
N LEU A 109 18.77 6.86 17.73
CA LEU A 109 18.83 7.53 19.02
C LEU A 109 20.09 8.38 19.20
N CYS A 110 21.10 8.20 18.36
CA CYS A 110 22.32 9.02 18.33
C CYS A 110 22.07 10.46 17.88
N GLU A 111 20.93 10.70 17.23
CA GLU A 111 20.46 12.01 16.80
C GLU A 111 19.16 12.43 17.51
N THR A 112 18.71 11.63 18.48
CA THR A 112 17.45 11.86 19.20
C THR A 112 17.74 12.33 20.61
N SER A 113 16.96 13.30 21.07
CA SER A 113 16.99 13.77 22.46
C SER A 113 15.64 13.49 23.11
N PHE A 114 15.66 13.27 24.42
CA PHE A 114 14.46 13.31 25.24
C PHE A 114 13.86 14.72 25.28
N GLU A 115 12.64 14.86 25.81
CA GLU A 115 11.96 16.15 25.97
C GLU A 115 12.78 17.18 26.76
N SER A 116 13.60 16.74 27.72
CA SER A 116 14.51 17.65 28.43
C SER A 116 15.66 18.22 27.57
N GLY A 117 15.87 17.68 26.37
CA GLY A 117 17.04 17.94 25.52
C GLY A 117 18.26 17.06 25.83
N ALA A 118 18.16 16.16 26.82
CA ALA A 118 19.20 15.16 27.06
C ALA A 118 19.27 14.14 25.91
N ASN A 119 20.47 13.69 25.55
CA ASN A 119 20.66 12.70 24.49
C ASN A 119 20.03 11.35 24.85
N ALA A 120 19.24 10.77 23.94
CA ALA A 120 18.59 9.47 24.15
C ALA A 120 19.53 8.27 23.96
N ASN A 121 20.64 8.47 23.24
CA ASN A 121 21.63 7.43 22.94
C ASN A 121 22.21 6.80 24.19
N ASP A 122 22.11 5.48 24.27
CA ASP A 122 22.52 4.66 25.41
C ASP A 122 21.83 4.98 26.75
N GLN A 123 20.88 5.92 26.76
CA GLN A 123 20.20 6.39 27.96
C GLN A 123 18.78 5.83 28.12
N VAL A 124 18.22 5.19 27.10
CA VAL A 124 16.92 4.51 27.23
C VAL A 124 17.05 3.33 28.20
N ARG A 125 16.10 3.21 29.14
CA ARG A 125 16.01 2.12 30.13
C ARG A 125 14.69 1.36 30.06
N SER A 126 13.65 1.96 29.52
CA SER A 126 12.39 1.28 29.22
C SER A 126 11.69 1.94 28.02
N PHE A 127 10.72 1.24 27.46
CA PHE A 127 9.92 1.74 26.35
C PHE A 127 8.46 1.30 26.47
N ARG A 128 7.54 2.19 26.10
CA ARG A 128 6.10 1.93 26.07
C ARG A 128 5.63 1.83 24.62
N ILE A 129 4.97 0.73 24.28
CA ILE A 129 4.32 0.53 22.97
C ILE A 129 2.85 0.91 23.08
N GLN A 130 2.36 1.70 22.13
CA GLN A 130 0.95 2.05 21.96
C GLN A 130 0.57 1.99 20.48
N ASP A 131 -0.70 1.76 20.17
CA ASP A 131 -1.22 1.97 18.82
C ASP A 131 -1.33 3.48 18.54
N VAL A 132 -1.02 3.89 17.32
CA VAL A 132 -1.24 5.27 16.86
C VAL A 132 -2.75 5.51 16.75
N GLU A 133 -3.29 6.35 17.62
CA GLU A 133 -4.67 6.80 17.51
C GLU A 133 -4.78 7.82 16.38
N ALA A 134 -5.56 7.51 15.33
CA ALA A 134 -5.87 8.54 14.33
C ALA A 134 -6.81 9.61 14.92
N PRO A 135 -6.75 10.85 14.43
CA PRO A 135 -7.81 11.82 14.63
C PRO A 135 -9.15 11.33 14.01
N PRO A 136 -10.31 11.75 14.53
CA PRO A 136 -11.60 11.48 13.90
C PRO A 136 -11.61 11.92 12.42
N SER A 137 -12.12 11.06 11.54
CA SER A 137 -12.21 11.30 10.09
C SER A 137 -13.50 10.68 9.56
N ALA A 138 -14.18 11.35 8.63
CA ALA A 138 -15.34 10.78 7.93
C ALA A 138 -14.98 9.53 7.10
N HIS A 139 -13.68 9.31 6.87
CA HIS A 139 -13.15 8.16 6.15
C HIS A 139 -12.71 7.02 7.08
N ARG A 140 -12.73 7.25 8.39
CA ARG A 140 -12.51 6.25 9.43
C ARG A 140 -13.82 6.04 10.16
N TYR A 141 -14.55 5.02 9.74
CA TYR A 141 -15.88 4.71 10.23
C TYR A 141 -15.95 3.27 10.70
N ASP A 142 -16.81 3.04 11.70
CA ASP A 142 -17.22 1.71 12.10
C ASP A 142 -18.58 1.37 11.48
N CYS A 143 -18.74 0.10 11.12
CA CYS A 143 -20.03 -0.45 10.73
C CYS A 143 -20.77 -0.89 11.99
N GLY A 144 -21.97 -0.36 12.20
CA GLY A 144 -22.83 -0.80 13.29
C GLY A 144 -23.30 -2.23 13.09
N GLU A 145 -23.59 -2.96 14.17
CA GLU A 145 -24.04 -4.36 14.11
C GLU A 145 -25.31 -4.56 13.25
N ALA A 146 -26.18 -3.54 13.19
CA ALA A 146 -27.40 -3.56 12.38
C ALA A 146 -27.23 -3.02 10.94
N GLU A 147 -26.05 -2.50 10.58
CA GLU A 147 -25.81 -1.88 9.27
C GLU A 147 -25.40 -2.91 8.22
N SER A 148 -26.37 -3.69 7.75
CA SER A 148 -26.12 -4.79 6.79
C SER A 148 -25.53 -4.36 5.45
N THR A 149 -25.63 -3.08 5.09
CA THR A 149 -25.07 -2.51 3.85
C THR A 149 -23.69 -1.87 4.02
N CYS A 150 -23.16 -1.80 5.25
CA CYS A 150 -21.85 -1.20 5.51
C CYS A 150 -20.70 -2.15 5.14
N VAL A 151 -19.65 -1.58 4.54
CA VAL A 151 -18.42 -2.30 4.18
C VAL A 151 -17.30 -1.91 5.15
N THR A 152 -16.93 -2.84 6.03
CA THR A 152 -15.89 -2.61 7.04
C THR A 152 -14.50 -2.54 6.41
N ASN A 153 -13.75 -1.49 6.72
CA ASN A 153 -12.31 -1.46 6.49
C ASN A 153 -11.57 -2.12 7.66
N PHE A 154 -10.84 -3.20 7.40
CA PHE A 154 -10.12 -3.95 8.42
C PHE A 154 -8.65 -3.52 8.60
N ASN A 155 -8.21 -2.46 7.93
CA ASN A 155 -6.87 -1.91 8.14
C ASN A 155 -6.81 -1.20 9.50
N ASN A 156 -6.08 -1.76 10.46
CA ASN A 156 -5.87 -1.13 11.77
C ASN A 156 -4.82 0.00 11.76
N ARG A 157 -4.12 0.21 10.64
CA ARG A 157 -3.05 1.22 10.51
C ARG A 157 -3.50 2.54 9.91
N LEU A 158 -4.82 2.76 9.76
CA LEU A 158 -5.34 3.96 9.09
C LEU A 158 -4.82 5.25 9.71
N GLY A 159 -4.66 5.31 11.05
CA GLY A 159 -4.12 6.50 11.69
C GLY A 159 -2.67 6.81 11.36
N ALA A 160 -1.84 5.78 11.28
CA ALA A 160 -0.44 5.95 10.89
C ALA A 160 -0.26 6.25 9.40
N ILE A 161 -1.21 5.85 8.55
CA ILE A 161 -1.19 6.11 7.10
C ILE A 161 -1.72 7.52 6.81
N ASN A 162 -2.90 7.83 7.35
CA ASN A 162 -3.70 9.04 7.05
C ASN A 162 -3.28 10.21 7.92
N GLN A 163 -2.02 10.61 7.74
CA GLN A 163 -1.43 11.77 8.38
C GLN A 163 -0.33 12.38 7.49
N LYS A 164 0.30 13.44 8.01
CA LYS A 164 1.51 14.01 7.42
C LYS A 164 2.68 13.06 7.65
N ASN A 165 3.21 12.49 6.57
CA ASN A 165 4.30 11.52 6.61
C ASN A 165 5.63 12.19 6.22
N THR A 166 6.68 11.92 6.98
CA THR A 166 8.01 12.48 6.71
C THR A 166 8.78 11.67 5.66
N VAL A 167 9.52 12.36 4.81
CA VAL A 167 10.28 11.79 3.69
C VAL A 167 11.74 12.23 3.77
N ARG A 168 12.66 11.27 3.69
CA ARG A 168 14.09 11.55 3.47
C ARG A 168 14.48 11.18 2.06
N VAL A 169 15.23 12.07 1.39
CA VAL A 169 15.63 11.90 -0.01
C VAL A 169 17.11 11.55 -0.13
N VAL A 170 17.43 10.43 -0.75
CA VAL A 170 18.80 9.97 -0.92
C VAL A 170 19.10 9.84 -2.42
N ARG A 171 20.01 10.69 -2.90
CA ARG A 171 20.57 10.55 -4.24
C ARG A 171 21.81 9.66 -4.17
N MET A 172 21.76 8.46 -4.74
CA MET A 172 22.94 7.60 -4.83
C MET A 172 23.77 7.97 -6.06
N THR A 173 25.09 8.06 -5.93
CA THR A 173 26.01 8.32 -7.04
C THR A 173 27.03 7.20 -7.17
N LEU A 174 27.35 6.83 -8.40
CA LEU A 174 28.40 5.88 -8.75
C LEU A 174 29.17 6.46 -9.94
N ASP A 175 30.50 6.42 -9.88
CA ASP A 175 31.35 6.97 -10.94
C ASP A 175 31.03 6.35 -12.30
N GLY A 176 31.02 7.20 -13.33
CA GLY A 176 30.66 6.80 -14.70
C GLY A 176 29.15 6.58 -14.94
N ARG A 177 28.29 6.82 -13.94
CA ARG A 177 26.83 6.73 -14.09
C ARG A 177 26.14 8.04 -13.75
N THR A 178 24.93 8.21 -14.28
CA THR A 178 24.09 9.37 -14.02
C THR A 178 22.99 9.04 -13.04
N THR A 179 22.68 9.98 -12.16
CA THR A 179 21.53 9.91 -11.25
C THR A 179 20.82 11.26 -11.32
N PRO A 180 19.48 11.30 -11.43
CA PRO A 180 18.71 12.53 -11.34
C PRO A 180 19.18 13.46 -10.22
N SER A 181 19.07 14.76 -10.44
CA SER A 181 19.49 15.76 -9.44
C SER A 181 18.59 15.68 -8.20
N LEU A 182 19.10 16.11 -7.04
CA LEU A 182 18.25 16.19 -5.83
C LEU A 182 17.04 17.10 -6.04
N ALA A 183 17.15 18.17 -6.84
CA ALA A 183 16.01 19.03 -7.16
C ALA A 183 14.92 18.24 -7.89
N THR A 184 15.29 17.54 -8.97
CA THR A 184 14.38 16.71 -9.76
C THR A 184 13.69 15.63 -8.91
N ILE A 185 14.44 14.96 -8.03
CA ILE A 185 13.89 13.92 -7.14
C ILE A 185 12.88 14.53 -6.16
N ARG A 186 13.18 15.72 -5.60
CA ARG A 186 12.27 16.42 -4.70
C ARG A 186 11.00 16.90 -5.42
N ASP A 187 11.11 17.35 -6.65
CA ASP A 187 9.95 17.76 -7.46
C ASP A 187 9.00 16.57 -7.68
N SER A 188 9.53 15.39 -8.05
CA SER A 188 8.72 14.16 -8.16
C SER A 188 8.03 13.77 -6.85
N ILE A 189 8.66 14.02 -5.69
CA ILE A 189 8.06 13.76 -4.38
C ILE A 189 6.96 14.77 -4.05
N ARG A 190 7.09 16.03 -4.52
CA ARG A 190 6.00 17.01 -4.42
C ARG A 190 4.82 16.60 -5.28
N ASP A 191 5.06 16.16 -6.51
CA ASP A 191 4.01 15.61 -7.37
C ASP A 191 3.30 14.42 -6.70
N LEU A 192 4.07 13.54 -6.02
CA LEU A 192 3.52 12.44 -5.24
C LEU A 192 2.66 12.93 -4.07
N SER A 193 3.10 13.98 -3.37
CA SER A 193 2.34 14.61 -2.30
C SER A 193 1.02 15.20 -2.83
N ASP A 194 1.04 15.85 -4.00
CA ASP A 194 -0.15 16.44 -4.62
C ASP A 194 -1.14 15.35 -5.03
N TYR A 195 -0.64 14.26 -5.62
CA TYR A 195 -1.45 13.07 -5.89
C TYR A 195 -2.10 12.50 -4.62
N PHE A 196 -1.31 12.28 -3.56
CA PHE A 196 -1.84 11.77 -2.29
C PHE A 196 -2.84 12.74 -1.67
N SER A 197 -2.61 14.05 -1.71
CA SER A 197 -3.57 15.06 -1.25
C SER A 197 -4.91 14.91 -1.99
N VAL A 198 -4.90 14.74 -3.32
CA VAL A 198 -6.14 14.56 -4.09
C VAL A 198 -6.79 13.21 -3.80
N ALA A 199 -6.03 12.11 -3.95
CA ALA A 199 -6.57 10.74 -3.88
C ALA A 199 -7.00 10.35 -2.46
N SER A 200 -6.38 10.91 -1.42
CA SER A 200 -6.74 10.70 -0.01
C SER A 200 -7.70 11.75 0.54
N ARG A 201 -8.00 12.80 -0.25
CA ARG A 201 -8.82 13.97 0.13
C ARG A 201 -8.23 14.70 1.34
N ASN A 202 -6.96 15.04 1.21
CA ASN A 202 -6.13 15.76 2.20
C ASN A 202 -5.87 15.01 3.50
N GLN A 203 -6.14 13.69 3.54
CA GLN A 203 -5.78 12.88 4.70
C GLN A 203 -4.28 12.58 4.76
N VAL A 204 -3.60 12.54 3.61
CA VAL A 204 -2.17 12.27 3.50
C VAL A 204 -1.46 13.46 2.89
N SER A 205 -0.33 13.83 3.49
CA SER A 205 0.63 14.78 2.91
C SER A 205 2.06 14.26 3.15
N LEU A 206 2.99 14.65 2.30
CA LEU A 206 4.41 14.28 2.42
C LEU A 206 5.25 15.51 2.76
N GLU A 207 6.12 15.38 3.76
CA GLU A 207 7.07 16.43 4.14
C GLU A 207 8.50 15.95 3.98
N ILE A 208 9.27 16.66 3.16
CA ILE A 208 10.70 16.37 3.01
C ILE A 208 11.45 16.97 4.20
N ILE A 209 11.90 16.12 5.13
CA ILE A 209 12.63 16.54 6.33
C ILE A 209 14.14 16.56 6.13
N GLY A 210 14.63 15.96 5.03
CA GLY A 210 16.06 15.90 4.77
C GLY A 210 16.39 15.32 3.41
N SER A 211 17.61 15.60 2.96
CA SER A 211 18.11 15.07 1.71
C SER A 211 19.62 15.01 1.68
N GLN A 212 20.19 14.00 1.04
CA GLN A 212 21.64 13.86 0.92
C GLN A 212 22.05 13.15 -0.37
N THR A 213 23.31 13.35 -0.77
CA THR A 213 23.95 12.54 -1.82
C THR A 213 24.87 11.53 -1.17
N VAL A 214 24.77 10.27 -1.59
CA VAL A 214 25.60 9.17 -1.08
C VAL A 214 26.36 8.54 -2.24
N GLN A 215 27.69 8.64 -2.19
CA GLN A 215 28.56 7.92 -3.11
C GLN A 215 28.61 6.44 -2.71
N VAL A 216 28.27 5.55 -3.63
CA VAL A 216 28.45 4.10 -3.51
C VAL A 216 29.61 3.66 -4.39
N THR A 217 30.24 2.55 -4.04
CA THR A 217 31.46 2.08 -4.73
C THR A 217 31.24 0.79 -5.52
N SER A 218 30.13 0.09 -5.28
CA SER A 218 29.80 -1.14 -5.99
C SER A 218 28.80 -0.89 -7.11
N ALA A 219 29.02 -1.54 -8.26
CA ALA A 219 28.03 -1.62 -9.33
C ALA A 219 26.98 -2.73 -9.07
N ASN A 220 27.21 -3.59 -8.08
CA ASN A 220 26.22 -4.59 -7.67
C ASN A 220 25.05 -3.91 -6.94
N CYS A 221 23.83 -4.13 -7.42
CA CYS A 221 22.61 -3.50 -6.91
C CYS A 221 22.44 -3.70 -5.39
N LYS A 222 22.52 -4.95 -4.88
CA LYS A 222 22.36 -5.25 -3.44
C LYS A 222 23.43 -4.59 -2.60
N THR A 223 24.69 -4.71 -2.99
CA THR A 223 25.81 -4.10 -2.27
C THR A 223 25.67 -2.57 -2.24
N ALA A 224 25.31 -1.95 -3.35
CA ALA A 224 25.11 -0.51 -3.43
C ALA A 224 23.96 -0.03 -2.55
N LYS A 225 22.80 -0.70 -2.57
CA LYS A 225 21.66 -0.40 -1.68
C LYS A 225 22.07 -0.53 -0.21
N SER A 226 22.73 -1.63 0.15
CA SER A 226 23.21 -1.86 1.52
C SER A 226 24.20 -0.78 1.98
N GLN A 227 25.18 -0.43 1.14
CA GLN A 227 26.11 0.67 1.40
C GLN A 227 25.40 2.00 1.58
N ALA A 228 24.39 2.29 0.76
CA ALA A 228 23.62 3.53 0.85
C ALA A 228 22.83 3.58 2.15
N SER A 229 22.11 2.51 2.50
CA SER A 229 21.34 2.43 3.75
C SER A 229 22.22 2.55 4.99
N GLN A 230 23.42 1.96 4.99
CA GLN A 230 24.37 2.10 6.10
C GLN A 230 24.89 3.53 6.29
N LYS A 231 24.96 4.32 5.21
CA LYS A 231 25.40 5.73 5.23
C LYS A 231 24.25 6.70 5.50
N VAL A 232 23.03 6.20 5.67
CA VAL A 232 21.82 7.01 5.87
C VAL A 232 21.26 6.70 7.25
N SER A 233 21.44 7.63 8.18
CA SER A 233 20.61 7.70 9.38
C SER A 233 19.30 8.42 9.02
N SER A 234 18.16 7.81 9.33
CA SER A 234 16.85 8.37 8.97
C SER A 234 15.83 8.13 10.08
N ASN A 235 15.16 9.19 10.50
CA ASN A 235 13.96 9.15 11.33
C ASN A 235 12.71 9.49 10.49
N ALA A 236 12.75 9.21 9.18
CA ALA A 236 11.66 9.51 8.27
C ALA A 236 10.66 8.35 8.19
N PHE A 237 9.39 8.66 7.95
CA PHE A 237 8.38 7.65 7.66
C PHE A 237 8.75 6.82 6.42
N VAL A 238 9.28 7.47 5.38
CA VAL A 238 9.82 6.82 4.19
C VAL A 238 11.16 7.43 3.75
N THR A 239 12.10 6.60 3.35
CA THR A 239 13.36 7.03 2.73
C THR A 239 13.37 6.64 1.26
N VAL A 240 13.45 7.64 0.38
CA VAL A 240 13.47 7.46 -1.08
C VAL A 240 14.89 7.52 -1.60
N PHE A 241 15.39 6.39 -2.09
CA PHE A 241 16.68 6.21 -2.71
C PHE A 241 16.54 6.26 -4.23
N MET A 242 17.14 7.26 -4.87
CA MET A 242 17.27 7.31 -6.32
C MET A 242 18.58 6.65 -6.75
N LEU A 243 18.46 5.56 -7.50
CA LEU A 243 19.58 4.73 -7.94
C LEU A 243 20.27 5.33 -9.19
N PRO A 244 21.59 5.12 -9.36
CA PRO A 244 22.27 5.42 -10.61
C PRO A 244 21.70 4.62 -11.79
N SER A 245 21.69 5.26 -12.96
CA SER A 245 21.15 4.71 -14.20
C SER A 245 21.73 3.33 -14.53
N GLY A 246 20.84 2.36 -14.79
CA GLY A 246 21.19 1.00 -15.17
C GLY A 246 21.84 0.16 -14.07
N MET A 247 21.83 0.60 -12.80
CA MET A 247 22.40 -0.15 -11.68
C MET A 247 21.53 -1.35 -11.29
N CYS A 248 20.21 -1.15 -11.24
CA CYS A 248 19.22 -2.17 -10.92
C CYS A 248 18.21 -2.28 -12.07
N SER A 249 17.72 -3.50 -12.32
CA SER A 249 16.76 -3.78 -13.40
C SER A 249 15.34 -3.33 -13.08
N THR A 250 15.00 -3.19 -11.80
CA THR A 250 13.67 -2.83 -11.28
C THR A 250 13.78 -1.86 -10.10
N SER A 251 12.69 -1.13 -9.86
CA SER A 251 12.47 -0.46 -8.57
C SER A 251 11.97 -1.48 -7.55
N ASN A 252 12.07 -1.17 -6.26
CA ASN A 252 11.43 -1.94 -5.19
C ASN A 252 11.25 -1.09 -3.92
N ALA A 253 10.37 -1.55 -3.05
CA ALA A 253 10.18 -0.97 -1.73
C ALA A 253 9.94 -2.03 -0.67
N GLY A 254 10.41 -1.74 0.54
CA GLY A 254 10.25 -2.58 1.74
C GLY A 254 10.77 -1.83 2.96
N SER A 255 10.22 -2.13 4.15
CA SER A 255 10.67 -1.57 5.44
C SER A 255 10.92 -0.05 5.40
N ARG A 256 9.90 0.72 4.97
CA ARG A 256 9.96 2.20 4.88
C ARG A 256 11.03 2.75 3.93
N SER A 257 11.60 1.92 3.05
CA SER A 257 12.59 2.31 2.04
C SER A 257 12.03 2.08 0.64
N VAL A 258 12.27 3.04 -0.25
CA VAL A 258 11.85 3.01 -1.66
C VAL A 258 13.10 3.20 -2.52
N PHE A 259 13.46 2.21 -3.32
CA PHE A 259 14.59 2.28 -4.27
C PHE A 259 14.07 2.41 -5.69
N LEU A 260 14.37 3.55 -6.32
CA LEU A 260 13.87 3.90 -7.64
C LEU A 260 14.99 3.83 -8.66
N LYS A 261 14.81 3.04 -9.71
CA LYS A 261 15.77 2.96 -10.84
C LYS A 261 15.65 4.14 -11.82
N GLY A 262 14.62 4.97 -11.68
CA GLY A 262 14.30 6.06 -12.60
C GLY A 262 13.32 7.06 -11.98
N ASN A 263 13.02 8.13 -12.72
CA ASN A 263 12.24 9.27 -12.23
C ASN A 263 10.80 9.30 -12.77
N LEU A 264 10.21 8.16 -13.10
CA LEU A 264 8.82 8.12 -13.55
C LEU A 264 7.89 8.26 -12.34
N PHE A 265 6.93 9.18 -12.41
CA PHE A 265 5.94 9.40 -11.34
C PHE A 265 5.26 8.10 -10.89
N ARG A 266 4.89 7.23 -11.83
CA ARG A 266 4.30 5.92 -11.54
C ARG A 266 5.17 5.10 -10.58
N ASP A 267 6.49 5.08 -10.77
CA ASP A 267 7.39 4.29 -9.92
C ASP A 267 7.39 4.84 -8.48
N TYR A 268 7.33 6.16 -8.30
CA TYR A 268 7.17 6.75 -6.97
C TYR A 268 5.85 6.32 -6.31
N ALA A 269 4.73 6.42 -7.04
CA ALA A 269 3.43 6.04 -6.52
C ALA A 269 3.36 4.53 -6.20
N HIS A 270 3.82 3.67 -7.11
CA HIS A 270 3.86 2.23 -6.96
C HIS A 270 4.66 1.79 -5.73
N GLU A 271 5.92 2.21 -5.65
CA GLU A 271 6.81 1.81 -4.57
C GLU A 271 6.39 2.39 -3.22
N THR A 272 5.85 3.61 -3.20
CA THR A 272 5.29 4.16 -1.97
C THR A 272 4.00 3.43 -1.57
N GLY A 273 3.20 2.97 -2.53
CA GLY A 273 2.03 2.12 -2.29
C GLY A 273 2.38 0.85 -1.52
N HIS A 274 3.51 0.22 -1.84
CA HIS A 274 4.05 -0.92 -1.07
C HIS A 274 4.35 -0.55 0.39
N VAL A 275 4.96 0.61 0.65
CA VAL A 275 5.18 1.11 2.02
C VAL A 275 3.86 1.31 2.76
N LEU A 276 2.81 1.75 2.07
CA LEU A 276 1.46 1.91 2.63
C LEU A 276 0.69 0.58 2.79
N GLY A 277 1.28 -0.53 2.37
CA GLY A 277 0.73 -1.88 2.56
C GLY A 277 -0.09 -2.41 1.38
N LEU A 278 0.06 -1.82 0.19
CA LEU A 278 -0.54 -2.33 -1.04
C LEU A 278 0.35 -3.41 -1.67
N LYS A 279 -0.27 -4.40 -2.31
CA LYS A 279 0.40 -5.32 -3.23
C LYS A 279 -0.01 -5.04 -4.67
N HIS A 280 0.60 -5.76 -5.60
CA HIS A 280 0.28 -5.65 -7.00
C HIS A 280 -1.20 -5.84 -7.34
N GLY A 281 -1.59 -5.19 -8.44
CA GLY A 281 -2.87 -5.40 -9.11
C GLY A 281 -2.71 -6.36 -10.29
N ASP A 282 -3.28 -7.55 -10.17
CA ASP A 282 -3.20 -8.60 -11.17
C ASP A 282 -4.42 -8.61 -12.09
N VAL A 283 -4.30 -9.25 -13.25
CA VAL A 283 -5.44 -9.51 -14.13
C VAL A 283 -5.57 -11.01 -14.32
N ARG A 284 -6.79 -11.53 -14.17
CA ARG A 284 -7.14 -12.88 -14.60
C ARG A 284 -7.81 -12.81 -15.96
N ASP A 285 -7.22 -13.49 -16.93
CA ASP A 285 -7.88 -13.71 -18.22
C ASP A 285 -9.11 -14.60 -18.02
N PHE A 286 -10.26 -14.09 -18.40
CA PHE A 286 -11.54 -14.76 -18.14
C PHE A 286 -11.72 -16.06 -18.95
N THR A 287 -11.13 -16.13 -20.14
CA THR A 287 -11.31 -17.26 -21.06
C THR A 287 -10.36 -18.40 -20.75
N THR A 288 -9.11 -18.07 -20.43
CA THR A 288 -8.03 -19.03 -20.20
C THR A 288 -7.77 -19.30 -18.72
N GLY A 289 -8.26 -18.43 -17.83
CA GLY A 289 -7.97 -18.46 -16.40
C GLY A 289 -6.55 -18.02 -16.04
N LYS A 290 -5.70 -17.69 -17.03
CA LYS A 290 -4.30 -17.30 -16.82
C LYS A 290 -4.22 -15.99 -16.05
N ILE A 291 -3.34 -15.95 -15.05
CA ILE A 291 -3.05 -14.74 -14.28
C ILE A 291 -1.86 -14.02 -14.92
N THR A 292 -2.03 -12.71 -15.13
CA THR A 292 -0.95 -11.79 -15.49
C THR A 292 -0.66 -10.94 -14.26
N SER A 293 0.46 -11.25 -13.60
CA SER A 293 0.90 -10.50 -12.42
C SER A 293 1.15 -9.04 -12.78
N SER A 294 0.73 -8.13 -11.90
CA SER A 294 0.84 -6.67 -12.08
C SER A 294 0.20 -6.16 -13.38
N GLY A 295 -0.74 -6.91 -13.95
CA GLY A 295 -1.38 -6.59 -15.23
C GLY A 295 -2.47 -5.53 -15.15
N ASP A 296 -2.93 -5.17 -13.95
CA ASP A 296 -4.08 -4.28 -13.78
C ASP A 296 -3.72 -2.84 -14.14
N SER A 297 -4.16 -2.43 -15.34
CA SER A 297 -3.98 -1.08 -15.87
C SER A 297 -4.76 0.01 -15.13
N SER A 298 -5.64 -0.34 -14.17
CA SER A 298 -6.44 0.62 -13.43
C SER A 298 -5.80 1.09 -12.12
N THR A 299 -4.65 0.52 -11.73
CA THR A 299 -3.95 0.85 -10.48
C THR A 299 -2.48 1.17 -10.69
N TYR A 300 -1.93 2.10 -9.90
CA TYR A 300 -0.48 2.30 -9.80
C TYR A 300 0.27 1.07 -9.30
N MET A 301 -0.41 0.11 -8.68
CA MET A 301 0.17 -1.18 -8.30
C MET A 301 0.28 -2.17 -9.47
N GLY A 302 0.05 -1.72 -10.71
CA GLY A 302 0.33 -2.47 -11.92
C GLY A 302 1.60 -1.99 -12.62
N THR A 303 1.98 -2.68 -13.70
CA THR A 303 3.13 -2.32 -14.56
C THR A 303 2.80 -1.25 -15.60
N ASN A 304 1.53 -1.08 -15.92
CA ASN A 304 1.05 -0.13 -16.91
C ASN A 304 1.02 1.29 -16.35
N ALA A 305 0.94 2.29 -17.23
CA ALA A 305 0.54 3.62 -16.79
C ALA A 305 -0.87 3.53 -16.18
N SER A 306 -1.13 4.32 -15.14
CA SER A 306 -2.39 4.32 -14.39
C SER A 306 -2.67 5.74 -13.89
N ASP A 307 -3.92 6.01 -13.54
CA ASP A 307 -4.36 7.32 -13.08
C ASP A 307 -4.51 7.41 -11.55
N ASN A 308 -4.57 6.27 -10.86
CA ASN A 308 -4.86 6.17 -9.42
C ASN A 308 -4.55 4.76 -8.90
N TYR A 309 -4.85 4.49 -7.61
CA TYR A 309 -5.09 3.14 -7.10
C TYR A 309 -6.53 2.67 -7.41
N ASN A 310 -6.76 1.36 -7.47
CA ASN A 310 -8.11 0.82 -7.71
C ASN A 310 -8.95 0.85 -6.42
N LEU A 311 -10.27 0.63 -6.55
CA LEU A 311 -11.21 0.85 -5.44
C LEU A 311 -10.92 0.02 -4.17
N PRO A 312 -10.59 -1.29 -4.24
CA PRO A 312 -10.23 -2.05 -3.04
C PRO A 312 -9.01 -1.46 -2.30
N GLN A 313 -8.01 -0.99 -3.04
CA GLN A 313 -6.80 -0.37 -2.48
C GLN A 313 -7.11 0.98 -1.84
N LEU A 314 -7.89 1.84 -2.51
CA LEU A 314 -8.37 3.10 -1.94
C LEU A 314 -9.18 2.87 -0.66
N HIS A 315 -10.06 1.86 -0.66
CA HIS A 315 -10.81 1.47 0.51
C HIS A 315 -9.88 1.04 1.65
N TRP A 316 -8.92 0.14 1.39
CA TRP A 316 -7.94 -0.33 2.37
C TRP A 316 -7.12 0.80 3.01
N LEU A 317 -6.74 1.82 2.23
CA LEU A 317 -6.03 2.99 2.71
C LEU A 317 -6.92 3.94 3.55
N GLY A 318 -8.23 3.69 3.61
CA GLY A 318 -9.19 4.59 4.26
C GLY A 318 -9.37 5.88 3.47
N TRP A 319 -9.30 5.82 2.14
CA TRP A 319 -9.50 6.96 1.25
C TRP A 319 -10.91 7.00 0.64
N THR A 320 -11.81 6.15 1.13
CA THR A 320 -13.25 6.14 0.80
C THR A 320 -14.07 6.54 2.01
N LYS A 321 -15.25 7.12 1.80
CA LYS A 321 -16.26 7.37 2.86
C LYS A 321 -17.17 6.16 3.03
N LYS A 322 -17.89 6.11 4.16
CA LYS A 322 -18.80 5.01 4.51
C LYS A 322 -19.86 4.77 3.43
N GLU A 323 -20.48 5.86 2.98
CA GLU A 323 -21.55 5.89 2.00
C GLU A 323 -21.09 5.60 0.55
N GLU A 324 -19.77 5.58 0.31
CA GLU A 324 -19.23 5.35 -1.03
C GLU A 324 -19.14 3.88 -1.41
N LEU A 325 -19.37 2.97 -0.46
CA LEU A 325 -19.39 1.53 -0.68
C LEU A 325 -20.68 0.94 -0.13
N VAL A 326 -21.30 0.07 -0.92
CA VAL A 326 -22.54 -0.61 -0.52
C VAL A 326 -22.31 -2.10 -0.51
N LYS A 327 -22.47 -2.74 0.65
CA LYS A 327 -22.50 -4.20 0.77
C LYS A 327 -23.81 -4.74 0.23
N VAL A 328 -23.74 -5.68 -0.70
CA VAL A 328 -24.92 -6.23 -1.41
C VAL A 328 -25.40 -7.58 -0.91
N ASN A 329 -24.65 -8.23 0.01
CA ASN A 329 -24.95 -9.57 0.54
C ASN A 329 -26.42 -9.76 0.94
N SER A 330 -26.97 -8.86 1.76
CA SER A 330 -28.35 -8.95 2.26
C SER A 330 -29.42 -8.95 1.17
N ALA A 331 -29.13 -8.34 0.01
CA ALA A 331 -30.06 -8.27 -1.10
C ALA A 331 -30.01 -9.50 -2.03
N ILE A 332 -28.86 -10.18 -2.12
CA ILE A 332 -28.62 -11.19 -3.16
C ILE A 332 -28.38 -12.61 -2.64
N ASP A 333 -27.93 -12.77 -1.40
CA ASP A 333 -27.57 -14.11 -0.89
C ASP A 333 -28.78 -15.05 -0.75
N ASN A 334 -30.00 -14.51 -0.65
CA ASN A 334 -31.25 -15.27 -0.64
C ASN A 334 -31.91 -15.41 -2.03
N GLY A 335 -31.14 -15.31 -3.11
CA GLY A 335 -31.64 -15.45 -4.49
C GLY A 335 -32.29 -14.18 -5.06
N GLY A 336 -32.14 -13.04 -4.37
CA GLY A 336 -32.60 -11.74 -4.85
C GLY A 336 -31.64 -11.10 -5.87
N SER A 337 -32.01 -9.91 -6.33
CA SER A 337 -31.18 -9.07 -7.20
C SER A 337 -31.26 -7.62 -6.75
N ILE A 338 -30.22 -6.84 -7.03
CA ILE A 338 -30.15 -5.41 -6.73
C ILE A 338 -29.57 -4.64 -7.91
N ASP A 339 -30.15 -3.47 -8.21
CA ASP A 339 -29.59 -2.50 -9.14
C ASP A 339 -28.84 -1.43 -8.35
N VAL A 340 -27.54 -1.26 -8.63
CA VAL A 340 -26.69 -0.26 -7.99
C VAL A 340 -26.16 0.71 -9.04
N THR A 341 -26.38 2.01 -8.84
CA THR A 341 -25.86 3.06 -9.71
C THR A 341 -24.55 3.60 -9.16
N LEU A 342 -23.45 3.29 -9.85
CA LEU A 342 -22.09 3.61 -9.45
C LEU A 342 -21.60 4.86 -10.17
N ARG A 343 -20.97 5.79 -9.45
CA ARG A 343 -20.19 6.86 -10.08
C ARG A 343 -18.75 6.38 -10.32
N PRO A 344 -18.04 6.94 -11.32
CA PRO A 344 -16.64 6.61 -11.53
C PRO A 344 -15.73 7.00 -10.35
N VAL A 345 -14.69 6.19 -10.11
CA VAL A 345 -13.63 6.45 -9.11
C VAL A 345 -12.77 7.62 -9.54
N GLY A 346 -12.26 7.61 -10.77
CA GLY A 346 -11.41 8.67 -11.31
C GLY A 346 -10.16 8.87 -10.45
N THR A 347 -9.84 10.13 -10.14
CA THR A 347 -8.73 10.50 -9.23
C THR A 347 -9.10 10.35 -7.75
N ASN A 348 -10.30 9.88 -7.42
CA ASN A 348 -10.87 9.81 -6.07
C ASN A 348 -10.94 11.17 -5.34
N ALA A 349 -10.90 12.27 -6.10
CA ALA A 349 -11.16 13.61 -5.57
C ALA A 349 -12.56 13.68 -4.92
N ASP A 350 -12.72 14.61 -3.97
CA ASP A 350 -14.01 14.85 -3.35
C ASP A 350 -15.09 15.18 -4.41
N SER A 351 -16.26 14.57 -4.21
CA SER A 351 -17.40 14.70 -5.11
C SER A 351 -18.63 15.09 -4.32
N THR A 352 -19.48 15.92 -4.92
CA THR A 352 -20.82 16.25 -4.40
C THR A 352 -21.86 15.19 -4.79
N SER A 353 -21.49 14.19 -5.59
CA SER A 353 -22.38 13.10 -5.97
C SER A 353 -22.69 12.21 -4.77
N ASN A 354 -23.97 11.89 -4.58
CA ASN A 354 -24.46 10.96 -3.56
C ASN A 354 -24.40 9.48 -4.02
N LEU A 355 -23.90 9.22 -5.23
CA LEU A 355 -23.77 7.86 -5.75
C LEU A 355 -22.53 7.17 -5.16
N PRO A 356 -22.61 5.87 -4.83
CA PRO A 356 -21.46 5.12 -4.36
C PRO A 356 -20.39 4.94 -5.45
N LEU A 357 -19.15 4.77 -5.02
CA LEU A 357 -18.00 4.39 -5.86
C LEU A 357 -18.05 2.92 -6.26
N GLY A 358 -18.59 2.06 -5.40
CA GLY A 358 -18.65 0.63 -5.67
C GLY A 358 -19.68 -0.14 -4.86
N ALA A 359 -20.01 -1.31 -5.40
CA ALA A 359 -20.76 -2.35 -4.70
C ALA A 359 -19.79 -3.44 -4.25
N VAL A 360 -19.99 -3.97 -3.05
CA VAL A 360 -19.11 -4.99 -2.45
C VAL A 360 -19.92 -6.22 -2.08
N TRP A 361 -19.48 -7.38 -2.54
CA TRP A 361 -20.00 -8.66 -2.11
C TRP A 361 -18.92 -9.41 -1.34
N GLU A 362 -19.18 -9.67 -0.06
CA GLU A 362 -18.29 -10.48 0.78
C GLU A 362 -18.55 -11.96 0.48
N LEU A 363 -17.53 -12.71 0.08
CA LEU A 363 -17.71 -14.12 -0.28
C LEU A 363 -18.08 -14.94 0.96
N PRO A 364 -18.92 -15.99 0.81
CA PRO A 364 -19.10 -16.99 1.85
C PRO A 364 -17.75 -17.55 2.31
N GLY A 365 -17.52 -17.62 3.62
CA GLY A 365 -16.22 -17.96 4.21
C GLY A 365 -15.39 -16.75 4.67
N GLY A 366 -15.75 -15.53 4.27
CA GLY A 366 -15.27 -14.29 4.90
C GLY A 366 -13.85 -13.83 4.56
N GLU A 367 -13.06 -14.63 3.82
CA GLU A 367 -11.65 -14.30 3.54
C GLU A 367 -11.44 -13.38 2.32
N GLN A 368 -12.44 -13.29 1.44
CA GLN A 368 -12.36 -12.59 0.16
C GLN A 368 -13.59 -11.73 -0.09
N ARG A 369 -13.42 -10.71 -0.93
CA ARG A 369 -14.46 -9.77 -1.34
C ARG A 369 -14.39 -9.54 -2.84
N LEU A 370 -15.56 -9.37 -3.48
CA LEU A 370 -15.66 -8.79 -4.82
C LEU A 370 -16.07 -7.33 -4.74
N PHE A 371 -15.29 -6.45 -5.36
CA PHE A 371 -15.60 -5.04 -5.55
C PHE A 371 -16.00 -4.80 -7.00
N ILE A 372 -17.17 -4.22 -7.22
CA ILE A 372 -17.64 -3.80 -8.54
C ILE A 372 -17.51 -2.29 -8.59
N ALA A 373 -16.75 -1.78 -9.57
CA ALA A 373 -16.46 -0.35 -9.67
C ALA A 373 -16.34 0.11 -11.12
N VAL A 374 -16.44 1.42 -11.33
CA VAL A 374 -16.13 2.07 -12.61
C VAL A 374 -14.83 2.85 -12.43
N PRO A 375 -13.68 2.40 -12.95
CA PRO A 375 -12.39 2.99 -12.58
C PRO A 375 -12.25 4.45 -12.98
N LYS A 376 -12.80 4.85 -14.13
CA LYS A 376 -12.67 6.22 -14.61
C LYS A 376 -13.84 6.68 -15.50
N PRO A 377 -14.12 7.99 -15.52
CA PRO A 377 -15.28 8.54 -16.21
C PRO A 377 -15.09 8.62 -17.73
N ARG A 378 -13.85 8.67 -18.22
CA ARG A 378 -13.55 8.90 -19.64
C ARG A 378 -12.28 8.20 -20.08
N THR A 379 -12.18 7.93 -21.37
CA THR A 379 -10.94 7.46 -21.99
C THR A 379 -9.90 8.60 -21.97
N ASN A 380 -8.66 8.27 -21.65
CA ASN A 380 -7.52 9.20 -21.66
C ASN A 380 -6.29 8.48 -22.24
N GLY A 381 -5.20 9.21 -22.40
CA GLY A 381 -3.96 8.70 -23.00
C GLY A 381 -3.11 7.80 -22.09
N SER A 382 -3.49 7.57 -20.83
CA SER A 382 -2.64 6.83 -19.88
C SER A 382 -2.68 5.32 -20.11
N ASN A 383 -3.87 4.71 -20.02
CA ASN A 383 -3.99 3.25 -19.86
C ASN A 383 -5.02 2.58 -20.77
N GLN A 384 -5.57 3.33 -21.74
CA GLN A 384 -6.55 2.85 -22.73
C GLN A 384 -7.79 2.15 -22.15
N ILE A 385 -8.07 2.32 -20.85
CA ILE A 385 -9.36 1.94 -20.29
C ILE A 385 -10.42 2.88 -20.90
N GLU A 386 -11.53 2.33 -21.39
CA GLU A 386 -12.65 3.15 -21.89
C GLU A 386 -13.38 3.79 -20.72
N GLY A 387 -13.85 5.03 -20.88
CA GLY A 387 -14.76 5.65 -19.91
C GLY A 387 -15.97 4.77 -19.61
N GLY A 388 -16.41 4.72 -18.35
CA GLY A 388 -17.59 3.93 -17.98
C GLY A 388 -17.36 2.41 -17.99
N THR A 389 -16.15 1.92 -18.24
CA THR A 389 -15.88 0.47 -18.13
C THR A 389 -16.11 0.00 -16.69
N VAL A 390 -16.85 -1.08 -16.52
CA VAL A 390 -17.08 -1.75 -15.23
C VAL A 390 -16.01 -2.81 -15.02
N PHE A 391 -15.38 -2.78 -13.84
CA PHE A 391 -14.41 -3.76 -13.39
C PHE A 391 -14.97 -4.50 -12.17
N VAL A 392 -14.68 -5.80 -12.09
CA VAL A 392 -14.93 -6.61 -10.89
C VAL A 392 -13.57 -7.05 -10.35
N TYR A 393 -13.21 -6.59 -9.17
CA TYR A 393 -11.97 -6.91 -8.49
C TYR A 393 -12.22 -7.94 -7.40
N ARG A 394 -11.33 -8.92 -7.26
CA ARG A 394 -11.22 -9.75 -6.06
C ARG A 394 -10.11 -9.19 -5.17
N ALA A 395 -10.38 -9.06 -3.88
CA ALA A 395 -9.43 -8.62 -2.87
C ALA A 395 -9.65 -9.35 -1.54
N PRO A 396 -8.62 -9.54 -0.70
CA PRO A 396 -8.78 -10.17 0.61
C PRO A 396 -9.58 -9.25 1.55
N THR A 397 -10.34 -9.85 2.47
CA THR A 397 -10.99 -9.11 3.57
C THR A 397 -9.96 -8.51 4.52
N CYS A 398 -8.87 -9.25 4.73
CA CYS A 398 -7.69 -8.84 5.50
C CYS A 398 -7.93 -8.47 6.97
N VAL A 399 -8.68 -9.30 7.71
CA VAL A 399 -8.87 -9.15 9.16
C VAL A 399 -7.54 -9.35 9.88
N GLY A 400 -7.04 -8.31 10.55
CA GLY A 400 -5.78 -8.37 11.31
C GLY A 400 -4.50 -8.44 10.46
N CYS A 401 -4.61 -8.22 9.14
CA CYS A 401 -3.45 -8.17 8.26
C CYS A 401 -2.48 -7.05 8.63
N THR A 402 -1.19 -7.31 8.44
CA THR A 402 -0.11 -6.32 8.60
C THR A 402 0.80 -6.33 7.37
N GLY A 403 1.65 -5.32 7.21
CA GLY A 403 2.60 -5.23 6.08
C GLY A 403 1.93 -4.93 4.74
N MET A 404 2.50 -5.45 3.66
CA MET A 404 1.87 -5.47 2.35
C MET A 404 0.84 -6.57 2.33
N ALA A 405 -0.45 -6.20 2.22
CA ALA A 405 -1.54 -7.15 2.42
C ALA A 405 -2.68 -6.97 1.41
N MET A 406 -2.87 -5.77 0.89
CA MET A 406 -3.95 -5.48 -0.05
C MET A 406 -3.53 -5.68 -1.50
N GLY A 407 -3.54 -6.95 -1.93
CA GLY A 407 -3.46 -7.32 -3.34
C GLY A 407 -4.83 -7.34 -4.00
N THR A 408 -4.86 -7.11 -5.31
CA THR A 408 -6.12 -7.09 -6.07
C THR A 408 -5.99 -7.90 -7.34
N MET A 409 -7.09 -8.50 -7.77
CA MET A 409 -7.16 -9.23 -9.03
C MET A 409 -8.38 -8.77 -9.81
N GLN A 410 -8.19 -8.18 -10.99
CA GLN A 410 -9.27 -7.88 -11.91
C GLN A 410 -9.81 -9.20 -12.49
N MET A 411 -11.03 -9.55 -12.10
CA MET A 411 -11.71 -10.79 -12.49
C MET A 411 -12.58 -10.61 -13.74
N ALA A 412 -13.10 -9.41 -13.97
CA ALA A 412 -13.88 -9.08 -15.16
C ALA A 412 -13.71 -7.61 -15.55
N ARG A 413 -13.86 -7.34 -16.85
CA ARG A 413 -13.86 -6.01 -17.46
C ARG A 413 -14.87 -5.98 -18.60
N PHE A 414 -15.79 -5.02 -18.58
CA PHE A 414 -16.82 -4.88 -19.61
C PHE A 414 -17.35 -3.44 -19.70
N SER A 415 -17.74 -3.02 -20.89
CA SER A 415 -18.26 -1.65 -21.12
C SER A 415 -19.61 -1.45 -20.43
N ALA A 416 -19.90 -0.21 -19.99
CA ALA A 416 -21.23 0.22 -19.56
C ALA A 416 -22.31 -0.02 -20.63
N LYS A 417 -21.92 -0.06 -21.91
CA LYS A 417 -22.80 -0.30 -23.06
C LYS A 417 -22.97 -1.79 -23.39
N SER A 418 -22.30 -2.68 -22.65
CA SER A 418 -22.44 -4.14 -22.84
C SER A 418 -23.85 -4.59 -22.47
N THR A 419 -24.48 -5.36 -23.37
CA THR A 419 -25.73 -6.06 -23.09
C THR A 419 -25.51 -7.42 -22.43
N ASN A 420 -24.25 -7.88 -22.41
CA ASN A 420 -23.86 -9.18 -21.89
C ASN A 420 -23.66 -9.13 -20.38
N GLU A 421 -24.16 -10.16 -19.74
CA GLU A 421 -23.94 -10.49 -18.34
C GLU A 421 -22.56 -11.12 -18.14
N ARG A 422 -21.97 -10.89 -16.96
CA ARG A 422 -20.69 -11.46 -16.57
C ARG A 422 -20.84 -12.20 -15.26
N GLU A 423 -20.50 -13.48 -15.28
CA GLU A 423 -20.37 -14.29 -14.07
C GLU A 423 -18.95 -14.19 -13.52
N VAL A 424 -18.82 -13.92 -12.23
CA VAL A 424 -17.55 -13.89 -11.50
C VAL A 424 -17.74 -14.62 -10.18
N THR A 425 -17.17 -15.83 -10.07
CA THR A 425 -17.22 -16.61 -8.82
C THR A 425 -18.65 -16.81 -8.30
N GLY A 426 -19.61 -17.11 -9.21
CA GLY A 426 -21.03 -17.28 -8.87
C GLY A 426 -21.81 -15.98 -8.63
N LEU A 427 -21.18 -14.81 -8.80
CA LEU A 427 -21.84 -13.50 -8.83
C LEU A 427 -22.09 -13.09 -10.27
N PHE A 428 -23.34 -12.77 -10.61
CA PHE A 428 -23.70 -12.25 -11.92
C PHE A 428 -23.79 -10.73 -11.87
N VAL A 429 -23.15 -10.07 -12.84
CA VAL A 429 -23.13 -8.61 -12.97
C VAL A 429 -23.49 -8.23 -14.40
N LYS A 430 -24.49 -7.37 -14.56
CA LYS A 430 -24.96 -6.91 -15.87
C LYS A 430 -25.17 -5.39 -15.88
N PRO A 431 -24.59 -4.63 -16.82
CA PRO A 431 -24.98 -3.24 -17.03
C PRO A 431 -26.45 -3.15 -17.44
N VAL A 432 -27.22 -2.29 -16.78
CA VAL A 432 -28.65 -2.06 -17.09
C VAL A 432 -28.97 -0.59 -17.38
N GLY A 433 -28.02 0.31 -17.19
CA GLY A 433 -28.16 1.73 -17.53
C GLY A 433 -26.85 2.50 -17.35
N TYR A 434 -26.76 3.71 -17.90
CA TYR A 434 -25.66 4.63 -17.65
C TYR A 434 -26.11 6.06 -17.94
N THR A 435 -25.39 7.03 -17.37
CA THR A 435 -25.52 8.46 -17.72
C THR A 435 -24.16 8.96 -18.20
N SER A 436 -24.13 9.56 -19.39
CA SER A 436 -22.94 10.18 -19.96
C SER A 436 -23.28 11.49 -20.67
N SER A 437 -22.25 12.31 -20.87
CA SER A 437 -22.32 13.54 -21.65
C SER A 437 -21.06 13.69 -22.49
N PHE A 438 -21.11 14.50 -23.54
CA PHE A 438 -19.94 14.80 -24.36
C PHE A 438 -19.36 16.16 -23.97
N VAL A 439 -18.04 16.20 -23.74
CA VAL A 439 -17.31 17.44 -23.49
C VAL A 439 -16.24 17.65 -24.57
N GLN A 440 -15.87 18.90 -24.83
CA GLN A 440 -14.78 19.23 -25.76
C GLN A 440 -13.45 19.24 -25.02
N GLU A 441 -12.51 18.38 -25.42
CA GLU A 441 -11.13 18.38 -24.91
C GLU A 441 -10.15 18.41 -26.07
N ALA A 442 -9.24 19.39 -26.07
CA ALA A 442 -8.23 19.56 -27.13
C ALA A 442 -8.82 19.48 -28.55
N GLY A 443 -10.02 20.05 -28.76
CA GLY A 443 -10.72 20.06 -30.04
C GLY A 443 -11.40 18.73 -30.43
N LYS A 444 -11.49 17.76 -29.52
CA LYS A 444 -12.18 16.49 -29.74
C LYS A 444 -13.36 16.34 -28.79
N SER A 445 -14.45 15.76 -29.30
CA SER A 445 -15.59 15.35 -28.47
C SER A 445 -15.24 14.08 -27.70
N VAL A 446 -15.23 14.15 -26.37
CA VAL A 446 -14.93 13.03 -25.47
C VAL A 446 -16.16 12.70 -24.64
N GLU A 447 -16.59 11.44 -24.65
CA GLU A 447 -17.67 10.96 -23.80
C GLU A 447 -17.20 10.81 -22.35
N VAL A 448 -17.97 11.38 -21.42
CA VAL A 448 -17.71 11.39 -19.99
C VAL A 448 -18.92 10.80 -19.28
N PHE A 449 -18.71 9.65 -18.65
CA PHE A 449 -19.71 8.96 -17.85
C PHE A 449 -19.77 9.59 -16.46
N SER A 450 -20.98 9.93 -16.02
CA SER A 450 -21.25 10.36 -14.64
C SER A 450 -21.69 9.19 -13.76
N SER A 451 -22.32 8.16 -14.36
CA SER A 451 -22.73 6.96 -13.64
C SER A 451 -22.97 5.75 -14.55
N VAL A 452 -22.88 4.56 -13.97
CA VAL A 452 -23.25 3.28 -14.59
C VAL A 452 -24.10 2.48 -13.59
N THR A 453 -25.26 2.02 -14.03
CA THR A 453 -26.15 1.16 -13.24
C THR A 453 -25.89 -0.31 -13.59
N VAL A 454 -25.57 -1.10 -12.58
CA VAL A 454 -25.33 -2.54 -12.69
C VAL A 454 -26.37 -3.31 -11.89
N ARG A 455 -26.93 -4.36 -12.49
CA ARG A 455 -27.72 -5.38 -11.80
C ARG A 455 -26.80 -6.47 -11.28
N ILE A 456 -26.97 -6.83 -10.02
CA ILE A 456 -26.14 -7.80 -9.30
C ILE A 456 -27.04 -8.86 -8.67
N TRP A 457 -26.71 -10.14 -8.85
CA TRP A 457 -27.42 -11.27 -8.25
C TRP A 457 -26.56 -12.52 -8.21
N ARG A 458 -27.08 -13.58 -7.59
CA ARG A 458 -26.47 -14.91 -7.56
C ARG A 458 -27.44 -15.94 -8.11
N SER A 459 -26.91 -17.03 -8.66
CA SER A 459 -27.73 -18.22 -8.87
C SER A 459 -28.16 -18.76 -7.50
N SER A 460 -29.42 -19.20 -7.40
CA SER A 460 -29.90 -19.86 -6.17
C SER A 460 -28.97 -21.04 -5.85
N PRO A 461 -28.63 -21.30 -4.58
CA PRO A 461 -27.91 -22.50 -4.22
C PRO A 461 -28.77 -23.68 -4.69
N THR A 462 -28.29 -24.43 -5.68
CA THR A 462 -28.88 -25.72 -6.01
C THR A 462 -28.79 -26.54 -4.73
N ALA A 463 -29.94 -26.95 -4.18
CA ALA A 463 -29.97 -27.94 -3.13
C ALA A 463 -29.12 -29.13 -3.61
N ALA A 464 -28.03 -29.42 -2.90
CA ALA A 464 -27.23 -30.60 -3.20
C ALA A 464 -28.15 -31.83 -3.14
N PRO A 465 -28.08 -32.76 -4.10
CA PRO A 465 -28.90 -33.97 -4.10
C PRO A 465 -28.66 -34.84 -2.88
#